data_AF-A0A3R7N703-F1
#
_entry.id   AF-A0A3R7N703-F1
#
_cell.length_a   1.000
_cell.length_b   1.000
_cell.length_c   1.000
_cell.angle_alpha   90.00
_cell.angle_beta   90.00
_cell.angle_gamma   90.00
#
_symmetry.space_group_name_H-M   'P 1'
#
loop_
_entity.id
_entity.type
_entity.pdbx_description
1 polymer ?
#
loop_
_entity_poly.entity_id
_entity_poly.type
_entity_poly.pdbx_seq_one_letter_code
_entity_poly.pdbx_strand_id
1 'polypeptide(L)'
;MPGWHRWFNPLYNGTVVTYAPLVALSEQAMFDYILGNNDRFPNKNSFAVIGGCQCGGQDDVNLGCSGGGNNKGARAFPTILHLDHGMAFKEPAAALVNNPLAKLGERQTLCMFYKPLLWRLWSIEKQLTQRHTGDVTGADWSPCVEKGEVDRKELWVNFLMAHVSRVIRRVVGHAAFQASGRRMLRLLQRANACLAVYPAKVVLLP
;
A
#
# COMPACT_ATOMS: atom_id res chain seq x y z
N MET A 1 -15.31 10.54 15.14
CA MET A 1 -15.29 9.15 14.60
C MET A 1 -14.10 8.42 15.19
N PRO A 2 -14.22 7.13 15.57
CA PRO A 2 -13.03 6.31 15.84
C PRO A 2 -12.11 6.41 14.62
N GLY A 3 -10.80 6.56 14.83
CA GLY A 3 -9.89 6.67 13.70
C GLY A 3 -9.96 5.40 12.84
N TRP A 4 -9.95 5.57 11.52
CA TRP A 4 -10.06 4.49 10.52
C TRP A 4 -8.98 3.40 10.63
N HIS A 5 -7.92 3.63 11.42
CA HIS A 5 -6.98 2.60 11.82
C HIS A 5 -7.64 1.36 12.47
N ARG A 6 -8.78 1.54 13.15
CA ARG A 6 -9.53 0.43 13.75
C ARG A 6 -10.15 -0.51 12.73
N TRP A 7 -10.45 -0.03 11.52
CA TRP A 7 -11.05 -0.85 10.46
C TRP A 7 -10.11 -1.94 9.98
N PHE A 8 -8.80 -1.71 10.08
CA PHE A 8 -7.76 -2.65 9.64
C PHE A 8 -7.18 -3.47 10.78
N ASN A 9 -7.79 -3.45 11.96
CA ASN A 9 -7.32 -4.19 13.11
C ASN A 9 -8.24 -5.39 13.39
N PRO A 10 -7.73 -6.63 13.35
CA PRO A 10 -8.54 -7.83 13.58
C PRO A 10 -9.30 -7.83 14.92
N LEU A 11 -8.78 -7.16 15.95
CA LEU A 11 -9.41 -7.07 17.28
C LEU A 11 -10.62 -6.11 17.31
N TYR A 12 -10.74 -5.22 16.32
CA TYR A 12 -11.79 -4.19 16.26
C TYR A 12 -12.70 -4.36 15.03
N ASN A 13 -12.82 -5.60 14.52
CA ASN A 13 -13.65 -5.98 13.38
C ASN A 13 -15.18 -5.81 13.59
N GLY A 14 -15.60 -5.20 14.71
CA GLY A 14 -17.00 -4.81 14.95
C GLY A 14 -17.44 -3.57 14.15
N THR A 15 -16.57 -3.02 13.29
CA THR A 15 -16.90 -1.84 12.47
C THR A 15 -17.40 -2.27 11.10
N VAL A 16 -18.57 -1.76 10.68
CA VAL A 16 -19.31 -2.16 9.47
C VAL A 16 -18.67 -1.57 8.21
N VAL A 17 -17.43 -1.93 7.90
CA VAL A 17 -16.83 -1.67 6.58
C VAL A 17 -16.99 -2.94 5.76
N THR A 18 -17.69 -2.84 4.63
CA THR A 18 -17.83 -3.98 3.73
C THR A 18 -16.47 -4.39 3.16
N TYR A 19 -16.31 -5.66 2.83
CA TYR A 19 -15.02 -6.25 2.49
C TYR A 19 -14.30 -5.55 1.33
N ALA A 20 -15.02 -5.19 0.26
CA ALA A 20 -14.41 -4.60 -0.93
C ALA A 20 -13.88 -3.16 -0.69
N PRO A 21 -14.61 -2.26 -0.02
CA PRO A 21 -14.05 -0.99 0.46
C PRO A 21 -12.89 -1.16 1.44
N LEU A 22 -12.89 -2.17 2.31
CA LEU A 22 -11.78 -2.42 3.23
C LEU A 22 -10.48 -2.75 2.48
N VAL A 23 -10.58 -3.60 1.44
CA VAL A 23 -9.47 -3.95 0.54
C VAL A 23 -8.89 -2.68 -0.11
N ALA A 24 -9.74 -1.87 -0.73
CA ALA A 24 -9.33 -0.68 -1.44
C ALA A 24 -8.72 0.38 -0.48
N LEU A 25 -9.33 0.59 0.69
CA LEU A 25 -8.79 1.50 1.70
C LEU A 25 -7.46 1.00 2.28
N SER A 26 -7.22 -0.30 2.32
CA SER A 26 -5.94 -0.88 2.74
C SER A 26 -4.84 -0.59 1.72
N GLU A 27 -5.14 -0.76 0.43
CA GLU A 27 -4.24 -0.36 -0.66
C GLU A 27 -3.88 1.13 -0.55
N GLN A 28 -4.88 2.00 -0.41
CA GLN A 28 -4.66 3.44 -0.27
C GLN A 28 -3.81 3.78 0.96
N ALA A 29 -4.11 3.18 2.11
CA ALA A 29 -3.35 3.42 3.34
C ALA A 29 -1.87 3.04 3.17
N MET A 30 -1.59 1.89 2.52
CA MET A 30 -0.25 1.43 2.21
C MET A 30 0.46 2.39 1.24
N PHE A 31 -0.22 2.81 0.17
CA PHE A 31 0.34 3.69 -0.84
C PHE A 31 0.68 5.08 -0.28
N ASP A 32 -0.28 5.73 0.41
CA ASP A 32 -0.06 7.02 1.05
C ASP A 32 1.04 6.96 2.12
N TYR A 33 1.17 5.82 2.82
CA TYR A 33 2.25 5.63 3.78
C TYR A 33 3.60 5.68 3.08
N ILE A 34 3.79 4.96 1.98
CA ILE A 34 5.05 4.96 1.21
C ILE A 34 5.40 6.37 0.73
N LEU A 35 4.42 7.09 0.19
CA LEU A 35 4.61 8.44 -0.32
C LEU A 35 4.82 9.50 0.77
N GLY A 36 4.42 9.23 2.01
CA GLY A 36 4.42 10.26 3.05
C GLY A 36 3.24 11.22 2.96
N ASN A 37 2.13 10.78 2.36
CA ASN A 37 0.94 11.61 2.26
C ASN A 37 0.14 11.57 3.56
N ASN A 38 0.18 12.67 4.32
CA ASN A 38 -0.51 12.79 5.61
C ASN A 38 -1.87 13.51 5.50
N ASP A 39 -2.30 13.93 4.29
CA ASP A 39 -3.57 14.63 4.06
C ASP A 39 -4.70 13.69 3.60
N ARG A 40 -4.60 12.39 3.95
CA ARG A 40 -5.64 11.42 3.61
C ARG A 40 -6.63 11.21 4.76
N PHE A 41 -7.91 11.22 4.41
CA PHE A 41 -9.02 10.81 5.25
C PHE A 41 -9.91 9.81 4.51
N PRO A 42 -10.54 8.84 5.18
CA PRO A 42 -11.33 7.79 4.52
C PRO A 42 -12.53 8.30 3.72
N ASN A 43 -13.07 9.47 4.09
CA ASN A 43 -14.26 10.07 3.47
C ASN A 43 -13.91 11.21 2.52
N LYS A 44 -12.61 11.46 2.29
CA LYS A 44 -12.10 12.57 1.48
C LYS A 44 -11.16 11.96 0.42
N ASN A 45 -11.18 12.48 -0.80
CA ASN A 45 -10.18 12.15 -1.83
C ASN A 45 -10.10 10.65 -2.20
N SER A 46 -11.20 9.91 -2.02
CA SER A 46 -11.33 8.50 -2.39
C SER A 46 -12.57 8.37 -3.27
N PHE A 47 -12.39 8.31 -4.59
CA PHE A 47 -13.49 8.05 -5.52
C PHE A 47 -13.50 6.56 -5.85
N ALA A 48 -14.53 5.86 -5.39
CA ALA A 48 -14.78 4.48 -5.76
C ALA A 48 -15.46 4.45 -7.13
N VAL A 49 -14.78 3.95 -8.15
CA VAL A 49 -15.41 3.63 -9.43
C VAL A 49 -15.96 2.21 -9.33
N ILE A 50 -17.28 2.08 -9.24
CA ILE A 50 -17.95 0.77 -9.35
C ILE A 50 -18.22 0.54 -10.84
N GLY A 51 -17.51 -0.42 -11.44
CA GLY A 51 -17.72 -0.79 -12.85
C GLY A 51 -16.98 0.10 -13.84
N GLY A 52 -15.66 0.25 -13.68
CA GLY A 52 -14.81 0.81 -14.74
C GLY A 52 -15.12 0.12 -16.08
N CYS A 53 -15.38 0.92 -17.12
CA CYS A 53 -15.96 0.52 -18.39
C CYS A 53 -15.53 -0.89 -18.85
N GLN A 54 -16.46 -1.84 -18.86
CA GLN A 54 -16.30 -3.03 -19.66
C GLN A 54 -16.45 -2.60 -21.12
N CYS A 55 -15.34 -2.18 -21.74
CA CYS A 55 -15.23 -2.16 -23.19
C CYS A 55 -15.10 -3.62 -23.65
N GLY A 56 -16.24 -4.31 -23.71
CA GLY A 56 -16.35 -5.58 -24.42
C GLY A 56 -16.21 -5.31 -25.91
N GLY A 57 -15.18 -5.88 -26.53
CA GLY A 57 -15.09 -5.92 -27.99
C GLY A 57 -16.21 -6.78 -28.54
N GLN A 58 -17.08 -6.19 -29.35
CA GLN A 58 -17.40 -6.63 -30.70
C GLN A 58 -18.41 -5.65 -31.30
N ASP A 59 -18.00 -5.12 -32.45
CA ASP A 59 -18.78 -4.61 -33.58
C ASP A 59 -19.92 -3.58 -33.33
N ASP A 60 -19.79 -2.50 -34.10
CA ASP A 60 -20.76 -1.44 -34.41
C ASP A 60 -20.99 -0.28 -33.43
N VAL A 61 -20.39 0.86 -33.82
CA VAL A 61 -20.96 2.22 -33.88
C VAL A 61 -21.97 2.60 -32.78
N ASN A 62 -21.48 3.08 -31.64
CA ASN A 62 -21.90 4.33 -30.94
C ASN A 62 -21.41 4.31 -29.48
N LEU A 63 -20.38 5.11 -29.19
CA LEU A 63 -19.84 5.32 -27.85
C LEU A 63 -20.81 6.18 -27.00
N GLY A 64 -21.66 5.52 -26.22
CA GLY A 64 -22.43 6.13 -25.14
C GLY A 64 -22.27 5.33 -23.85
N CYS A 65 -21.47 5.81 -22.89
CA CYS A 65 -21.39 5.24 -21.55
C CYS A 65 -22.62 5.63 -20.72
N SER A 66 -23.74 4.96 -20.94
CA SER A 66 -24.97 5.15 -20.15
C SER A 66 -25.14 4.00 -19.14
N GLY A 67 -24.67 4.21 -17.91
CA GLY A 67 -24.76 3.23 -16.82
C GLY A 67 -25.84 3.58 -15.80
N GLY A 68 -27.11 3.54 -16.20
CA GLY A 68 -28.26 3.46 -15.27
C GLY A 68 -28.78 2.03 -15.26
N GLY A 69 -28.51 1.27 -14.18
CA GLY A 69 -28.92 -0.13 -14.10
C GLY A 69 -28.85 -0.70 -12.69
N ASN A 70 -29.96 -0.60 -11.96
CA ASN A 70 -30.22 -1.38 -10.76
C ASN A 70 -30.36 -2.85 -11.12
N ASN A 71 -29.32 -3.68 -10.93
CA ASN A 71 -29.47 -5.08 -10.50
C ASN A 71 -28.13 -5.77 -10.22
N LYS A 72 -27.91 -6.05 -8.92
CA LYS A 72 -27.35 -7.27 -8.33
C LYS A 72 -26.38 -8.10 -9.17
N GLY A 73 -25.09 -7.77 -9.01
CA GLY A 73 -23.97 -8.68 -9.21
C GLY A 73 -22.81 -8.24 -8.33
N ALA A 74 -22.79 -8.69 -7.07
CA ALA A 74 -21.79 -8.39 -6.06
C ALA A 74 -20.40 -8.97 -6.41
N ARG A 75 -19.72 -8.41 -7.42
CA ARG A 75 -18.34 -8.75 -7.82
C ARG A 75 -17.48 -7.57 -8.27
N ALA A 76 -18.01 -6.35 -8.29
CA ALA A 76 -17.20 -5.18 -8.59
C ALA A 76 -16.44 -4.75 -7.33
N PHE A 77 -15.13 -5.03 -7.28
CA PHE A 77 -14.24 -4.38 -6.32
C PHE A 77 -14.15 -2.90 -6.69
N PRO A 78 -14.35 -1.96 -5.75
CA PRO A 78 -14.20 -0.55 -6.04
C PRO A 78 -12.73 -0.28 -6.34
N THR A 79 -12.43 0.23 -7.54
CA THR A 79 -11.10 0.80 -7.82
C THR A 79 -11.08 2.21 -7.23
N ILE A 80 -10.06 2.52 -6.43
CA ILE A 80 -9.86 3.87 -5.92
C ILE A 80 -9.00 4.66 -6.90
N LEU A 81 -9.50 5.83 -7.31
CA LEU A 81 -8.67 6.83 -7.96
C LEU A 81 -7.80 7.52 -6.91
N HIS A 82 -6.49 7.29 -6.99
CA HIS A 82 -5.51 7.95 -6.14
C HIS A 82 -5.31 9.41 -6.59
N LEU A 83 -5.99 10.34 -5.94
CA LEU A 83 -5.88 11.79 -6.17
C LEU A 83 -5.26 12.51 -4.97
N ASP A 84 -5.03 13.82 -5.10
CA ASP A 84 -4.59 14.71 -4.03
C ASP A 84 -3.27 14.30 -3.36
N HIS A 85 -2.26 14.03 -4.18
CA HIS A 85 -0.89 13.76 -3.72
C HIS A 85 -0.04 15.03 -3.59
N GLY A 86 -0.64 16.22 -3.58
CA GLY A 86 0.08 17.49 -3.43
C GLY A 86 0.85 17.62 -2.09
N MET A 87 0.54 16.75 -1.13
CA MET A 87 1.23 16.63 0.16
C MET A 87 2.17 15.43 0.26
N ALA A 88 2.29 14.61 -0.79
CA ALA A 88 3.26 13.53 -0.86
C ALA A 88 4.70 14.07 -0.81
N PHE A 89 5.61 13.28 -0.23
CA PHE A 89 7.05 13.56 -0.11
C PHE A 89 7.43 14.82 0.67
N LYS A 90 6.47 15.57 1.24
CA LYS A 90 6.75 16.75 2.06
C LYS A 90 7.27 16.39 3.45
N GLU A 91 6.77 15.30 4.02
CA GLU A 91 7.12 14.92 5.38
C GLU A 91 8.48 14.19 5.41
N PRO A 92 9.51 14.71 6.10
CA PRO A 92 10.79 14.01 6.24
C PRO A 92 10.72 12.89 7.29
N ALA A 93 9.79 13.01 8.24
CA ALA A 93 9.56 12.03 9.28
C ALA A 93 8.72 10.85 8.78
N ALA A 94 9.00 9.66 9.28
CA ALA A 94 8.15 8.48 9.05
C ALA A 94 6.83 8.52 9.88
N ALA A 95 6.64 9.57 10.70
CA ALA A 95 5.43 9.78 11.48
C ALA A 95 4.36 10.45 10.59
N LEU A 96 3.35 9.68 10.19
CA LEU A 96 2.21 10.15 9.42
C LEU A 96 0.96 10.01 10.28
N VAL A 97 0.71 10.98 11.15
CA VAL A 97 -0.29 10.89 12.23
C VAL A 97 -1.68 10.47 11.71
N ASN A 98 -2.05 10.82 10.48
CA ASN A 98 -3.34 10.48 9.89
C ASN A 98 -3.36 9.11 9.21
N ASN A 99 -2.19 8.50 8.96
CA ASN A 99 -2.06 7.20 8.33
C ASN A 99 -2.18 6.05 9.36
N PRO A 100 -3.03 5.03 9.11
CA PRO A 100 -3.20 3.85 9.95
C PRO A 100 -1.93 3.05 10.25
N LEU A 101 -0.97 3.02 9.32
CA LEU A 101 0.31 2.33 9.49
C LEU A 101 1.27 3.04 10.43
N ALA A 102 1.11 4.35 10.62
CA ALA A 102 2.02 5.14 11.45
C ALA A 102 1.59 5.23 12.92
N LYS A 103 0.42 4.71 13.29
CA LYS A 103 -0.03 4.68 14.69
C LYS A 103 0.92 3.82 15.51
N LEU A 104 1.43 4.36 16.60
CA LEU A 104 2.31 3.66 17.55
C LEU A 104 1.44 3.12 18.69
N GLY A 105 1.49 1.80 18.92
CA GLY A 105 0.73 1.12 19.97
C GLY A 105 0.38 -0.31 19.56
N GLU A 106 0.56 -1.27 20.46
CA GLU A 106 0.48 -2.71 20.16
C GLU A 106 -0.88 -3.15 19.57
N ARG A 107 -1.95 -2.39 19.78
CA ARG A 107 -3.32 -2.79 19.45
C ARG A 107 -4.08 -1.86 18.51
N GLN A 108 -3.48 -0.79 17.98
CA GLN A 108 -4.23 0.23 17.21
C GLN A 108 -3.72 0.47 15.78
N THR A 109 -2.95 -0.45 15.22
CA THR A 109 -2.39 -0.28 13.87
C THR A 109 -3.12 -1.08 12.81
N LEU A 110 -2.79 -0.76 11.56
CA LEU A 110 -3.11 -1.59 10.40
C LEU A 110 -2.44 -2.97 10.49
N CYS A 111 -3.25 -4.02 10.46
CA CYS A 111 -2.84 -5.42 10.35
C CYS A 111 -3.61 -6.20 9.25
N MET A 112 -4.31 -5.48 8.38
CA MET A 112 -4.97 -6.03 7.18
C MET A 112 -4.42 -5.28 5.97
N PHE A 113 -3.67 -5.98 5.13
CA PHE A 113 -2.89 -5.44 4.02
C PHE A 113 -3.45 -5.90 2.69
N TYR A 114 -3.46 -5.00 1.69
CA TYR A 114 -3.71 -5.36 0.31
C TYR A 114 -2.58 -6.25 -0.23
N LYS A 115 -2.91 -7.52 -0.48
CA LYS A 115 -1.96 -8.58 -0.81
C LYS A 115 -1.19 -8.33 -2.11
N PRO A 116 -1.80 -7.89 -3.23
CA PRO A 116 -1.07 -7.66 -4.48
C PRO A 116 0.06 -6.63 -4.31
N LEU A 117 -0.21 -5.51 -3.64
CA LEU A 117 0.81 -4.50 -3.36
C LEU A 117 1.89 -5.04 -2.42
N LEU A 118 1.50 -5.69 -1.32
CA LEU A 118 2.45 -6.22 -0.35
C LEU A 118 3.39 -7.28 -0.97
N TRP A 119 2.85 -8.19 -1.77
CA TRP A 119 3.62 -9.18 -2.52
C TRP A 119 4.59 -8.55 -3.51
N ARG A 120 4.17 -7.48 -4.20
CA ARG A 120 5.07 -6.75 -5.10
C ARG A 120 6.24 -6.13 -4.33
N LEU A 121 5.97 -5.54 -3.16
CA LEU A 121 7.00 -4.95 -2.31
C LEU A 121 7.98 -6.00 -1.79
N TRP A 122 7.51 -7.15 -1.30
CA TRP A 122 8.39 -8.26 -0.89
C TRP A 122 9.21 -8.83 -2.06
N SER A 123 8.61 -8.94 -3.25
CA SER A 123 9.32 -9.41 -4.45
C SER A 123 10.48 -8.48 -4.81
N ILE A 124 10.25 -7.16 -4.77
CA ILE A 124 11.30 -6.17 -5.01
C ILE A 124 12.37 -6.24 -3.92
N GLU A 125 11.98 -6.25 -2.64
CA GLU A 125 12.91 -6.38 -1.50
C GLU A 125 13.82 -7.60 -1.65
N LYS A 126 13.25 -8.76 -2.00
CA LYS A 126 13.99 -10.00 -2.24
C LYS A 126 15.03 -9.80 -3.34
N GLN A 127 14.62 -9.24 -4.48
CA GLN A 127 15.53 -8.98 -5.60
C GLN A 127 16.65 -7.99 -5.25
N LEU A 128 16.32 -6.93 -4.51
CA LEU A 128 17.31 -5.93 -4.07
C LEU A 128 18.33 -6.56 -3.12
N THR A 129 17.86 -7.36 -2.16
CA THR A 129 18.73 -8.05 -1.19
C THR A 129 19.62 -9.06 -1.90
N GLN A 130 19.07 -9.91 -2.78
CA GLN A 130 19.83 -10.90 -3.54
C GLN A 130 20.94 -10.27 -4.41
N ARG A 131 20.62 -9.17 -5.09
CA ARG A 131 21.63 -8.43 -5.89
C ARG A 131 22.74 -7.85 -5.02
N HIS A 132 22.42 -7.42 -3.81
CA HIS A 132 23.39 -6.84 -2.89
C HIS A 132 24.30 -7.89 -2.24
N THR A 133 23.76 -9.04 -1.86
CA THR A 133 24.53 -10.11 -1.21
C THR A 133 25.31 -10.98 -2.20
N GLY A 134 25.10 -10.82 -3.52
CA GLY A 134 25.75 -11.63 -4.54
C GLY A 134 25.29 -13.08 -4.58
N ASP A 135 24.22 -13.43 -3.86
CA ASP A 135 23.73 -14.81 -3.76
C ASP A 135 22.98 -15.25 -5.02
N VAL A 136 23.53 -16.28 -5.66
CA VAL A 136 22.91 -17.07 -6.71
C VAL A 136 21.83 -17.97 -6.10
N THR A 137 20.59 -17.75 -6.52
CA THR A 137 19.41 -18.64 -6.47
C THR A 137 19.53 -19.88 -5.56
N GLY A 138 18.92 -19.85 -4.37
CA GLY A 138 18.68 -21.10 -3.64
C GLY A 138 18.30 -21.00 -2.16
N ALA A 139 18.65 -19.91 -1.48
CA ALA A 139 18.30 -19.78 -0.06
C ALA A 139 16.82 -19.42 0.11
N ASP A 140 16.16 -20.17 0.98
CA ASP A 140 14.78 -20.02 1.44
C ASP A 140 14.60 -18.60 2.04
N TRP A 141 14.35 -17.62 1.16
CA TRP A 141 14.20 -16.22 1.55
C TRP A 141 12.88 -16.12 2.32
N SER A 142 13.00 -16.03 3.64
CA SER A 142 11.90 -15.66 4.51
C SER A 142 11.97 -14.15 4.78
N PRO A 143 10.87 -13.40 4.56
CA PRO A 143 10.82 -11.99 4.94
C PRO A 143 11.02 -11.78 6.46
N CYS A 144 10.99 -12.85 7.27
CA CYS A 144 11.09 -12.83 8.72
C CYS A 144 12.52 -12.99 9.27
N VAL A 145 13.52 -13.23 8.43
CA VAL A 145 14.91 -13.46 8.88
C VAL A 145 15.78 -12.27 8.50
N GLU A 146 15.93 -11.33 9.44
CA GLU A 146 16.94 -10.26 9.36
C GLU A 146 18.33 -10.89 9.58
N LYS A 147 18.94 -11.44 8.53
CA LYS A 147 20.35 -11.86 8.55
C LYS A 147 21.18 -10.82 7.80
N GLY A 148 21.99 -10.06 8.54
CA GLY A 148 23.11 -9.25 8.02
C GLY A 148 22.93 -7.73 8.06
N GLU A 149 24.07 -7.02 8.11
CA GLU A 149 24.29 -5.56 8.05
C GLU A 149 23.84 -4.89 6.73
N VAL A 150 22.86 -5.45 6.02
CA VAL A 150 22.36 -4.86 4.77
C VAL A 150 21.56 -3.62 5.11
N ASP A 151 22.00 -2.44 4.67
CA ASP A 151 21.19 -1.21 4.74
C ASP A 151 20.06 -1.29 3.71
N ARG A 152 19.01 -2.05 4.07
CA ARG A 152 17.81 -2.28 3.27
C ARG A 152 17.10 -0.99 2.92
N LYS A 153 17.21 0.04 3.78
CA LYS A 153 16.65 1.36 3.49
C LYS A 153 17.40 1.98 2.31
N GLU A 154 18.73 1.94 2.30
CA GLU A 154 19.52 2.49 1.20
C GLU A 154 19.26 1.75 -0.13
N LEU A 155 19.02 0.44 -0.08
CA LEU A 155 18.59 -0.33 -1.26
C LEU A 155 17.28 0.22 -1.87
N TRP A 156 16.29 0.53 -1.04
CA TRP A 156 15.04 1.16 -1.51
C TRP A 156 15.24 2.56 -2.07
N VAL A 157 16.08 3.38 -1.44
CA VAL A 157 16.38 4.74 -1.92
C VAL A 157 16.99 4.67 -3.31
N ASN A 158 18.01 3.83 -3.48
CA ASN A 158 18.68 3.62 -4.76
C ASN A 158 17.73 3.09 -5.83
N PHE A 159 16.88 2.12 -5.47
CA PHE A 159 15.86 1.59 -6.37
C PHE A 159 14.89 2.69 -6.84
N LEU A 160 14.30 3.46 -5.92
CA LEU A 160 13.36 4.53 -6.27
C LEU A 160 14.04 5.58 -7.16
N MET A 161 15.23 6.03 -6.79
CA MET A 161 15.96 7.06 -7.53
C MET A 161 16.43 6.60 -8.91
N ALA A 162 16.69 5.31 -9.10
CA ALA A 162 17.04 4.76 -10.41
C ALA A 162 15.83 4.74 -11.37
N HIS A 163 14.61 4.65 -10.84
CA HIS A 163 13.38 4.49 -11.63
C HIS A 163 12.55 5.76 -11.75
N VAL A 164 12.99 6.88 -11.15
CA VAL A 164 12.34 8.19 -11.32
C VAL A 164 13.17 9.13 -12.21
N SER A 165 12.48 9.95 -12.99
CA SER A 165 13.14 10.90 -13.89
C SER A 165 14.04 11.87 -13.12
N ARG A 166 15.08 12.38 -13.78
CA ARG A 166 15.99 13.36 -13.18
C ARG A 166 15.26 14.61 -12.69
N VAL A 167 14.19 15.02 -13.38
CA VAL A 167 13.35 16.18 -13.00
C VAL A 167 12.67 15.91 -11.65
N ILE A 168 12.01 14.75 -11.52
CA ILE A 168 11.35 14.36 -10.27
C ILE A 168 12.35 14.25 -9.12
N ARG A 169 13.53 13.66 -9.36
CA ARG A 169 14.58 13.57 -8.34
C ARG A 169 15.01 14.93 -7.79
N ARG A 170 15.13 15.93 -8.66
CA ARG A 170 15.48 17.30 -8.27
C ARG A 170 14.38 17.98 -7.45
N VAL A 171 13.12 17.80 -7.86
CA VAL A 171 11.96 18.43 -7.20
C VAL A 171 11.69 17.80 -5.84
N VAL A 172 11.71 16.46 -5.76
CA VAL A 172 11.39 15.71 -4.55
C VAL A 172 12.56 15.73 -3.55
N GLY A 173 13.79 15.68 -4.06
CA GLY A 173 15.00 15.70 -3.23
C GLY A 173 15.33 14.37 -2.56
N HIS A 174 16.60 14.17 -2.26
CA HIS A 174 17.14 12.91 -1.71
C HIS A 174 16.52 12.54 -0.35
N ALA A 175 16.32 13.52 0.53
CA ALA A 175 15.78 13.30 1.87
C ALA A 175 14.36 12.70 1.86
N ALA A 176 13.54 13.06 0.88
CA ALA A 176 12.20 12.52 0.72
C ALA A 176 12.23 11.06 0.24
N PHE A 177 13.15 10.70 -0.67
CA PHE A 177 13.38 9.28 -1.03
C PHE A 177 13.90 8.47 0.16
N GLN A 178 14.81 9.04 0.97
CA GLN A 178 15.24 8.41 2.23
C GLN A 178 14.08 8.17 3.21
N ALA A 179 13.15 9.12 3.32
CA ALA A 179 11.95 8.95 4.13
C ALA A 179 11.05 7.84 3.56
N SER A 180 10.84 7.81 2.24
CA SER A 180 10.05 6.77 1.57
C SER A 180 10.66 5.37 1.77
N GLY A 181 11.98 5.21 1.60
CA GLY A 181 12.67 3.94 1.85
C GLY A 181 12.53 3.45 3.30
N ARG A 182 12.62 4.36 4.29
CA ARG A 182 12.34 4.01 5.70
C ARG A 182 10.90 3.52 5.91
N ARG A 183 9.93 4.15 5.24
CA ARG A 183 8.51 3.77 5.34
C ARG A 183 8.24 2.42 4.67
N MET A 184 8.85 2.15 3.51
CA MET A 184 8.74 0.83 2.85
C MET A 184 9.23 -0.29 3.78
N LEU A 185 10.42 -0.14 4.38
CA LEU A 185 10.94 -1.13 5.32
C LEU A 185 10.02 -1.33 6.53
N ARG A 186 9.55 -0.24 7.15
CA ARG A 186 8.62 -0.31 8.30
C ARG A 186 7.30 -0.98 7.95
N LEU A 187 6.77 -0.74 6.74
CA LEU A 187 5.55 -1.39 6.26
C LEU A 187 5.74 -2.91 6.17
N LEU A 188 6.86 -3.36 5.59
CA LEU A 188 7.16 -4.79 5.48
C LEU A 188 7.38 -5.44 6.84
N GLN A 189 8.13 -4.79 7.74
CA GLN A 189 8.31 -5.26 9.12
C GLN A 189 6.96 -5.35 9.86
N ARG A 190 6.06 -4.38 9.66
CA ARG A 190 4.73 -4.41 10.27
C ARG A 190 3.88 -5.57 9.73
N ALA A 191 3.91 -5.81 8.43
CA ALA A 191 3.21 -6.94 7.83
C ALA A 191 3.69 -8.28 8.40
N ASN A 192 5.01 -8.46 8.53
CA ASN A 192 5.60 -9.66 9.14
C ASN A 192 5.17 -9.82 10.60
N ALA A 193 5.19 -8.73 11.38
CA ALA A 193 4.73 -8.75 12.77
C ALA A 193 3.25 -9.15 12.89
N CYS A 194 2.38 -8.65 12.00
CA CYS A 194 0.97 -9.05 11.99
C CYS A 194 0.80 -10.52 11.57
N LEU A 195 1.57 -11.03 10.60
CA LEU A 195 1.55 -12.44 10.18
C LEU A 195 2.06 -13.41 11.26
N ALA A 196 2.93 -12.95 12.16
CA ALA A 196 3.38 -13.75 13.30
C ALA A 196 2.29 -13.95 14.37
N VAL A 197 1.28 -13.07 14.41
CA VAL A 197 0.22 -13.07 15.44
C VAL A 197 -1.12 -13.55 14.89
N TYR A 198 -1.44 -13.21 13.64
CA TYR A 198 -2.75 -13.48 13.03
C TYR A 198 -2.63 -14.40 11.81
N PRO A 199 -3.66 -15.23 11.51
CA PRO A 199 -3.66 -16.06 10.32
C PRO A 199 -3.53 -15.25 9.02
N ALA A 200 -2.82 -15.79 8.03
CA ALA A 200 -2.59 -15.11 6.74
C ALA A 200 -3.89 -14.67 6.04
N LYS A 201 -4.98 -15.46 6.14
CA LYS A 201 -6.30 -15.12 5.59
C LYS A 201 -6.97 -13.89 6.20
N VAL A 202 -6.53 -13.47 7.39
CA VAL A 202 -6.99 -12.25 8.08
C VAL A 202 -6.09 -11.07 7.71
N VAL A 203 -4.78 -11.30 7.62
CA VAL A 203 -3.79 -10.25 7.36
C VAL A 203 -3.75 -9.86 5.88
N LEU A 204 -3.99 -10.80 4.96
CA LEU A 204 -3.84 -10.60 3.53
C LEU A 204 -5.21 -10.48 2.86
N LEU A 205 -5.60 -9.24 2.55
CA LEU A 205 -6.78 -8.94 1.75
C LEU A 205 -6.47 -9.16 0.26
N PRO A 206 -7.37 -9.77 -0.53
CA PRO A 206 -7.16 -10.12 -1.94
C PRO A 206 -6.88 -8.91 -2.81
#